data_AF-A0A2S6THZ1-F1
#
_entry.id   AF-A0A2S6THZ1-F1
#
_cell.length_a   1.000
_cell.length_b   1.000
_cell.length_c   1.000
_cell.angle_alpha   90.00
_cell.angle_beta   90.00
_cell.angle_gamma   90.00
#
_symmetry.space_group_name_H-M   'P 1'
#
loop_
_entity.id
_entity.type
_entity.pdbx_description
1 polymer ?
#
loop_
_entity_poly.entity_id
_entity_poly.type
_entity_poly.pdbx_seq_one_letter_code
_entity_poly.pdbx_strand_id
1 'polypeptide(L)'
;PAAKVSIQAVTLQMFTAKKWGDPEKLDHLVVSMKHPIALAALMSGGQTVKSHFATLPYSYQELKSGKVHNVITSYDIMGGPHAVLTMSIAEKFAKDNPKTYDAVIAAYLEAFTFIKSNPKDAANIFIKYTKSKMNPADVVALLSDPKEVNFTEVPKHTMKYGNFLAKIGDIPQPKSWKEYYMPNNHKYDGS
;
A
#
# COMPACT_ATOMS: atom_id res chain seq x y z
N PRO A 1 -9.21 7.33 3.54
CA PRO A 1 -7.81 7.55 3.97
C PRO A 1 -7.58 9.04 4.24
N ALA A 2 -6.46 9.43 4.87
CA ALA A 2 -6.15 10.84 5.09
C ALA A 2 -6.07 11.60 3.74
N ALA A 3 -6.81 12.70 3.61
CA ALA A 3 -6.78 13.51 2.40
C ALA A 3 -5.38 14.11 2.20
N LYS A 4 -4.99 14.28 0.92
CA LYS A 4 -3.71 14.84 0.43
C LYS A 4 -2.42 14.11 0.80
N VAL A 5 -2.32 13.44 1.94
CA VAL A 5 -1.06 12.84 2.41
C VAL A 5 -1.00 11.32 2.33
N SER A 6 -2.15 10.64 2.27
CA SER A 6 -2.12 9.18 2.18
C SER A 6 -1.69 8.73 0.78
N ILE A 7 -1.10 7.53 0.67
CA ILE A 7 -0.71 6.98 -0.63
C ILE A 7 -1.90 6.92 -1.60
N GLN A 8 -3.12 6.67 -1.10
CA GLN A 8 -4.33 6.68 -1.92
C GLN A 8 -4.63 8.08 -2.48
N ALA A 9 -4.49 9.14 -1.65
CA ALA A 9 -4.69 10.50 -2.11
C ALA A 9 -3.64 10.90 -3.16
N VAL A 10 -2.36 10.61 -2.90
CA VAL A 10 -1.26 10.92 -3.84
C VAL A 10 -1.43 10.14 -5.14
N THR A 11 -1.82 8.86 -5.09
CA THR A 11 -2.09 8.07 -6.30
C THR A 11 -3.25 8.66 -7.11
N LEU A 12 -4.30 9.15 -6.45
CA LEU A 12 -5.41 9.82 -7.12
C LEU A 12 -4.94 11.13 -7.78
N GLN A 13 -4.10 11.92 -7.09
CA GLN A 13 -3.51 13.13 -7.65
C GLN A 13 -2.60 12.84 -8.86
N MET A 14 -1.86 11.73 -8.85
CA MET A 14 -1.08 11.28 -10.01
C MET A 14 -2.00 10.97 -11.21
N PHE A 15 -3.13 10.33 -10.96
CA PHE A 15 -4.14 10.06 -11.99
C PHE A 15 -4.74 11.35 -12.54
N THR A 16 -5.19 12.27 -11.68
CA THR A 16 -5.83 13.52 -12.09
C THR A 16 -4.85 14.44 -12.83
N ALA A 17 -3.59 14.52 -12.38
CA ALA A 17 -2.53 15.24 -13.05
C ALA A 17 -2.27 14.69 -14.46
N LYS A 18 -2.24 13.37 -14.64
CA LYS A 18 -2.08 12.73 -15.95
C LYS A 18 -3.31 12.96 -16.85
N LYS A 19 -4.51 12.92 -16.28
CA LYS A 19 -5.78 12.98 -17.03
C LYS A 19 -6.18 14.40 -17.42
N TRP A 20 -5.97 15.37 -16.52
CA TRP A 20 -6.49 16.73 -16.64
C TRP A 20 -5.43 17.82 -16.49
N GLY A 21 -4.17 17.47 -16.23
CA GLY A 21 -3.11 18.45 -15.96
C GLY A 21 -3.23 19.13 -14.59
N ASP A 22 -4.17 18.68 -13.76
CA ASP A 22 -4.50 19.27 -12.46
C ASP A 22 -4.52 18.17 -11.38
N PRO A 23 -3.48 18.10 -10.51
CA PRO A 23 -3.43 17.16 -9.39
C PRO A 23 -4.62 17.26 -8.44
N GLU A 24 -5.16 18.46 -8.23
CA GLU A 24 -6.20 18.71 -7.22
C GLU A 24 -7.62 18.62 -7.80
N LYS A 25 -7.75 18.19 -9.07
CA LYS A 25 -9.02 18.18 -9.81
C LYS A 25 -10.19 17.55 -9.06
N LEU A 26 -9.93 16.55 -8.23
CA LEU A 26 -10.93 15.81 -7.46
C LEU A 26 -10.86 16.07 -5.95
N ASP A 27 -9.95 16.90 -5.44
CA ASP A 27 -9.74 17.10 -4.00
C ASP A 27 -11.01 17.58 -3.29
N HIS A 28 -11.82 18.40 -3.96
CA HIS A 28 -13.11 18.88 -3.46
C HIS A 28 -14.18 17.78 -3.25
N LEU A 29 -13.96 16.58 -3.79
CA LEU A 29 -14.82 15.40 -3.60
C LEU A 29 -14.27 14.42 -2.57
N VAL A 30 -13.01 14.59 -2.14
CA VAL A 30 -12.33 13.64 -1.26
C VAL A 30 -12.72 13.90 0.19
N VAL A 31 -13.19 12.85 0.85
CA VAL A 31 -13.45 12.85 2.29
C VAL A 31 -12.49 11.92 3.02
N SER A 32 -11.96 12.38 4.16
CA SER A 32 -11.08 11.56 4.99
C SER A 32 -11.89 10.58 5.83
N MET A 33 -11.65 9.28 5.64
CA MET A 33 -12.41 8.22 6.30
C MET A 33 -11.53 6.98 6.55
N LYS A 34 -11.69 6.31 7.70
CA LYS A 34 -11.01 5.03 7.97
C LYS A 34 -11.58 3.94 7.06
N HIS A 35 -10.76 3.03 6.55
CA HIS A 35 -11.19 1.99 5.61
C HIS A 35 -12.40 1.15 6.08
N PRO A 36 -12.49 0.68 7.35
CA PRO A 36 -13.69 -0.03 7.82
C PRO A 36 -14.99 0.78 7.72
N ILE A 37 -14.90 2.09 7.96
CA ILE A 37 -16.06 3.00 7.92
C ILE A 37 -16.47 3.27 6.47
N ALA A 38 -15.49 3.46 5.58
CA ALA A 38 -15.73 3.64 4.16
C ALA A 38 -16.35 2.38 3.52
N LEU A 39 -15.84 1.20 3.86
CA LEU A 39 -16.45 -0.08 3.48
C LEU A 39 -17.92 -0.13 3.94
N ALA A 40 -18.20 0.10 5.22
CA ALA A 40 -19.56 0.04 5.76
C ALA A 40 -20.51 1.03 5.06
N ALA A 41 -20.06 2.27 4.84
CA ALA A 41 -20.81 3.31 4.16
C ALA A 41 -21.10 3.00 2.68
N LEU A 42 -20.13 2.41 1.98
CA LEU A 42 -20.31 1.98 0.59
C LEU A 42 -21.30 0.80 0.53
N MET A 43 -21.17 -0.17 1.45
CA MET A 43 -22.03 -1.35 1.51
C MET A 43 -23.48 -1.04 1.95
N SER A 44 -23.70 0.08 2.66
CA SER A 44 -25.02 0.57 3.05
C SER A 44 -25.74 1.39 1.97
N GLY A 45 -25.28 1.32 0.71
CA GLY A 45 -25.88 2.01 -0.43
C GLY A 45 -25.16 3.29 -0.86
N GLY A 46 -24.01 3.61 -0.27
CA GLY A 46 -23.11 4.65 -0.73
C GLY A 46 -23.71 6.05 -0.73
N GLN A 47 -24.58 6.38 0.23
CA GLN A 47 -25.15 7.72 0.32
C GLN A 47 -24.10 8.76 0.74
N THR A 48 -23.22 8.40 1.67
CA THR A 48 -22.17 9.30 2.19
C THR A 48 -20.88 9.25 1.36
N VAL A 49 -20.54 8.10 0.77
CA VAL A 49 -19.43 7.93 -0.17
C VAL A 49 -19.86 7.04 -1.34
N LYS A 50 -19.60 7.50 -2.57
CA LYS A 50 -19.95 6.77 -3.81
C LYS A 50 -18.81 5.90 -4.33
N SER A 51 -17.59 6.18 -3.90
CA SER A 51 -16.39 5.47 -4.31
C SER A 51 -15.41 5.42 -3.15
N HIS A 52 -14.59 4.38 -3.10
CA HIS A 52 -13.59 4.20 -2.06
C HIS A 52 -12.28 3.76 -2.72
N PHE A 53 -11.23 4.57 -2.56
CA PHE A 53 -9.90 4.13 -2.95
C PHE A 53 -9.34 3.23 -1.85
N ALA A 54 -9.72 1.96 -1.91
CA ALA A 54 -9.46 0.96 -0.89
C ALA A 54 -8.14 0.22 -1.11
N THR A 55 -7.63 -0.40 -0.04
CA THR A 55 -6.55 -1.39 -0.09
C THR A 55 -7.08 -2.74 0.36
N LEU A 56 -6.31 -3.81 0.18
CA LEU A 56 -6.61 -5.08 0.82
C LEU A 56 -6.68 -4.92 2.35
N PRO A 57 -7.58 -5.67 3.03
CA PRO A 57 -8.55 -6.59 2.46
C PRO A 57 -9.88 -5.93 2.02
N TYR A 58 -10.03 -4.61 2.19
CA TYR A 58 -11.30 -3.91 1.99
C TYR A 58 -11.75 -3.90 0.53
N SER A 59 -10.83 -3.63 -0.42
CA SER A 59 -11.14 -3.68 -1.86
C SER A 59 -11.70 -5.05 -2.27
N TYR A 60 -11.12 -6.14 -1.76
CA TYR A 60 -11.59 -7.49 -1.98
C TYR A 60 -13.00 -7.70 -1.42
N GLN A 61 -13.27 -7.26 -0.18
CA GLN A 61 -14.58 -7.39 0.45
C GLN A 61 -15.66 -6.61 -0.30
N GLU A 62 -15.33 -5.41 -0.77
CA GLU A 62 -16.23 -4.58 -1.56
C GLU A 62 -16.59 -5.27 -2.88
N LEU A 63 -15.59 -5.71 -3.64
CA LEU A 63 -15.81 -6.40 -4.92
C LEU A 63 -16.59 -7.71 -4.74
N LYS A 64 -16.24 -8.50 -3.71
CA LYS A 64 -16.94 -9.76 -3.40
C LYS A 64 -18.40 -9.57 -3.02
N SER A 65 -18.80 -8.38 -2.57
CA SER A 65 -20.20 -8.08 -2.28
C SER A 65 -21.10 -8.09 -3.53
N GLY A 66 -20.52 -7.94 -4.74
CA GLY A 66 -21.25 -7.77 -6.00
C GLY A 66 -22.00 -6.44 -6.14
N LYS A 67 -21.91 -5.54 -5.15
CA LYS A 67 -22.60 -4.24 -5.15
C LYS A 67 -21.80 -3.11 -5.80
N VAL A 68 -20.53 -3.34 -6.07
CA VAL A 68 -19.61 -2.36 -6.65
C VAL A 68 -18.79 -3.01 -7.77
N HIS A 69 -18.10 -2.18 -8.53
CA HIS A 69 -17.15 -2.63 -9.55
C HIS A 69 -15.83 -1.86 -9.41
N ASN A 70 -14.75 -2.43 -9.93
CA ASN A 70 -13.47 -1.76 -9.98
C ASN A 70 -13.48 -0.66 -11.06
N VAL A 71 -13.16 0.58 -10.67
CA VAL A 71 -13.04 1.71 -11.61
C VAL A 71 -11.62 1.85 -12.13
N ILE A 72 -10.63 1.81 -11.24
CA ILE A 72 -9.21 1.93 -11.54
C ILE A 72 -8.38 1.34 -10.39
N THR A 73 -7.23 0.74 -10.70
CA THR A 73 -6.27 0.30 -9.70
C THR A 73 -5.08 1.25 -9.62
N SER A 74 -4.39 1.25 -8.48
CA SER A 74 -3.13 1.98 -8.37
C SER A 74 -2.06 1.43 -9.33
N TYR A 75 -2.13 0.16 -9.72
CA TYR A 75 -1.21 -0.44 -10.70
C TYR A 75 -1.48 0.09 -12.12
N ASP A 76 -2.74 0.37 -12.48
CA ASP A 76 -3.07 1.01 -13.77
C ASP A 76 -2.48 2.43 -13.84
N ILE A 77 -2.56 3.17 -12.74
CA ILE A 77 -2.03 4.54 -12.62
C ILE A 77 -0.50 4.52 -12.67
N MET A 78 0.12 3.60 -11.94
CA MET A 78 1.58 3.49 -11.80
C MET A 78 2.24 2.73 -12.96
N GLY A 79 1.48 2.08 -13.84
CA GLY A 79 2.00 1.26 -14.93
C GLY A 79 2.69 -0.02 -14.44
N GLY A 80 2.15 -0.63 -13.37
CA GLY A 80 2.64 -1.88 -12.78
C GLY A 80 2.71 -1.85 -11.24
N PRO A 81 3.10 -2.97 -10.60
CA PRO A 81 3.15 -3.10 -9.15
C PRO A 81 4.05 -2.05 -8.50
N HIS A 82 3.63 -1.52 -7.34
CA HIS A 82 4.42 -0.57 -6.56
C HIS A 82 4.39 -0.93 -5.07
N ALA A 83 5.32 -0.38 -4.29
CA ALA A 83 5.27 -0.47 -2.85
C ALA A 83 4.05 0.31 -2.31
N VAL A 84 3.15 -0.37 -1.60
CA VAL A 84 2.03 0.27 -0.89
C VAL A 84 2.39 0.55 0.56
N LEU A 85 3.19 -0.34 1.17
CA LEU A 85 3.65 -0.26 2.55
C LEU A 85 5.16 -0.48 2.60
N THR A 86 5.82 0.23 3.50
CA THR A 86 7.24 0.10 3.78
C THR A 86 7.44 0.07 5.29
N MET A 87 8.44 -0.69 5.75
CA MET A 87 8.88 -0.61 7.13
C MET A 87 9.89 0.53 7.26
N SER A 88 9.63 1.47 8.15
CA SER A 88 10.52 2.60 8.43
C SER A 88 11.16 2.44 9.80
N ILE A 89 12.42 2.85 9.91
CA ILE A 89 13.17 2.86 11.17
C ILE A 89 13.94 4.16 11.28
N ALA A 90 14.07 4.68 12.50
CA ALA A 90 14.91 5.85 12.73
C ALA A 90 16.39 5.50 12.52
N GLU A 91 17.12 6.31 11.74
CA GLU A 91 18.55 6.11 11.48
C GLU A 91 19.37 6.02 12.77
N LYS A 92 19.05 6.88 13.75
CA LYS A 92 19.68 6.86 15.07
C LYS A 92 19.53 5.50 15.76
N PHE A 93 18.33 4.90 15.70
CA PHE A 93 18.11 3.59 16.32
C PHE A 93 18.96 2.50 15.65
N ALA A 94 18.99 2.50 14.31
CA ALA A 94 19.80 1.53 13.55
C ALA A 94 21.30 1.68 13.86
N LYS A 95 21.79 2.92 13.95
CA LYS A 95 23.18 3.23 14.31
C LYS A 95 23.52 2.81 15.74
N ASP A 96 22.65 3.10 16.69
CA ASP A 96 22.91 2.85 18.12
C ASP A 96 22.69 1.37 18.49
N ASN A 97 21.89 0.62 17.72
CA ASN A 97 21.52 -0.76 18.01
C ASN A 97 21.70 -1.70 16.79
N PRO A 98 22.91 -1.79 16.21
CA PRO A 98 23.12 -2.48 14.93
C PRO A 98 22.71 -3.96 14.99
N LYS A 99 23.00 -4.66 16.09
CA LYS A 99 22.61 -6.08 16.26
C LYS A 99 21.09 -6.26 16.29
N THR A 100 20.38 -5.37 16.97
CA THR A 100 18.91 -5.42 17.05
C THR A 100 18.29 -5.08 15.71
N TYR A 101 18.84 -4.06 15.03
CA TYR A 101 18.43 -3.71 13.67
C TYR A 101 18.56 -4.90 12.72
N ASP A 102 19.73 -5.53 12.67
CA ASP A 102 19.98 -6.69 11.80
C ASP A 102 19.05 -7.86 12.12
N ALA A 103 18.81 -8.15 13.40
CA ALA A 103 17.89 -9.21 13.83
C ALA A 103 16.44 -8.93 13.40
N VAL A 104 15.96 -7.69 13.52
CA VAL A 104 14.62 -7.30 13.09
C VAL A 104 14.48 -7.41 11.57
N ILE A 105 15.48 -6.96 10.80
CA ILE A 105 15.48 -7.09 9.34
C ILE A 105 15.48 -8.56 8.92
N ALA A 106 16.32 -9.41 9.54
CA ALA A 106 16.37 -10.84 9.24
C ALA A 106 15.01 -11.51 9.50
N ALA A 107 14.40 -11.26 10.66
CA ALA A 107 13.08 -11.79 11.00
C ALA A 107 11.99 -11.32 10.02
N TYR A 108 12.08 -10.08 9.52
CA TYR A 108 11.13 -9.56 8.53
C TYR A 108 11.25 -10.26 7.18
N LEU A 109 12.47 -10.56 6.72
CA LEU A 109 12.73 -11.31 5.49
C LEU A 109 12.34 -12.80 5.62
N GLU A 110 12.57 -13.39 6.79
CA GLU A 110 12.07 -14.73 7.13
C GLU A 110 10.54 -14.78 7.06
N ALA A 111 9.85 -13.75 7.57
CA ALA A 111 8.39 -13.67 7.49
C ALA A 111 7.89 -13.60 6.04
N PHE A 112 8.55 -12.86 5.15
CA PHE A 112 8.20 -12.83 3.72
C PHE A 112 8.32 -14.21 3.08
N THR A 113 9.40 -14.93 3.40
CA THR A 113 9.61 -16.31 2.92
C THR A 113 8.56 -17.25 3.49
N PHE A 114 8.27 -17.14 4.79
CA PHE A 114 7.26 -17.94 5.47
C PHE A 114 5.87 -17.76 4.84
N ILE A 115 5.45 -16.52 4.56
CA ILE A 115 4.14 -16.23 3.98
C ILE A 115 4.00 -16.88 2.59
N LYS A 116 5.03 -16.77 1.75
CA LYS A 116 5.04 -17.35 0.39
C LYS A 116 4.98 -18.88 0.44
N SER A 117 5.73 -19.49 1.35
CA SER A 117 5.82 -20.95 1.45
C SER A 117 4.64 -21.57 2.21
N ASN A 118 3.99 -20.82 3.10
CA ASN A 118 2.97 -21.33 4.03
C ASN A 118 1.71 -20.44 4.06
N PRO A 119 1.02 -20.21 2.92
CA PRO A 119 -0.10 -19.26 2.86
C PRO A 119 -1.27 -19.64 3.77
N LYS A 120 -1.49 -20.94 4.05
CA LYS A 120 -2.51 -21.41 5.01
C LYS A 120 -2.20 -20.99 6.44
N ASP A 121 -0.96 -21.21 6.89
CA ASP A 121 -0.56 -20.84 8.25
C ASP A 121 -0.46 -19.33 8.42
N ALA A 122 0.03 -18.61 7.40
CA ALA A 122 0.01 -17.16 7.35
C ALA A 122 -1.44 -16.61 7.42
N ALA A 123 -2.40 -17.21 6.73
CA ALA A 123 -3.81 -16.84 6.83
C ALA A 123 -4.37 -17.08 8.24
N ASN A 124 -4.04 -18.21 8.87
CA ASN A 124 -4.44 -18.50 10.25
C ASN A 124 -3.87 -17.49 11.25
N ILE A 125 -2.59 -17.12 11.11
CA ILE A 125 -1.95 -16.06 11.91
C ILE A 125 -2.67 -14.73 11.70
N PHE A 126 -2.88 -14.32 10.45
CA PHE A 126 -3.59 -13.09 10.12
C PHE A 126 -4.96 -13.03 10.81
N ILE A 127 -5.79 -14.07 10.67
CA ILE A 127 -7.13 -14.11 11.27
C ILE A 127 -7.06 -14.05 12.80
N LYS A 128 -6.19 -14.85 13.41
CA LYS A 128 -6.03 -14.93 14.87
C LYS A 128 -5.66 -13.57 15.48
N TYR A 129 -4.71 -12.86 14.89
CA TYR A 129 -4.15 -11.63 15.46
C TYR A 129 -4.94 -10.36 15.07
N THR A 130 -5.52 -10.32 13.87
CA THR A 130 -6.34 -9.18 13.45
C THR A 130 -7.81 -9.30 13.85
N LYS A 131 -8.23 -10.47 14.36
CA LYS A 131 -9.64 -10.81 14.59
C LYS A 131 -10.49 -10.63 13.33
N SER A 132 -9.89 -10.87 12.16
CA SER A 132 -10.56 -10.75 10.87
C SER A 132 -11.73 -11.73 10.78
N LYS A 133 -12.84 -11.27 10.19
CA LYS A 133 -14.03 -12.09 9.90
C LYS A 133 -14.01 -12.66 8.48
N MET A 134 -12.91 -12.50 7.74
CA MET A 134 -12.78 -13.05 6.40
C MET A 134 -12.79 -14.58 6.42
N ASN A 135 -13.31 -15.19 5.36
CA ASN A 135 -13.18 -16.63 5.17
C ASN A 135 -11.68 -16.97 5.02
N PRO A 136 -11.14 -17.94 5.78
CA PRO A 136 -9.75 -18.37 5.64
C PRO A 136 -9.33 -18.71 4.21
N ALA A 137 -10.21 -19.32 3.42
CA ALA A 137 -9.92 -19.65 2.03
C ALA A 137 -9.68 -18.41 1.17
N ASP A 138 -10.39 -17.30 1.44
CA ASP A 138 -10.19 -16.03 0.73
C ASP A 138 -8.83 -15.42 1.07
N VAL A 139 -8.42 -15.47 2.34
CA VAL A 139 -7.12 -14.96 2.77
C VAL A 139 -6.00 -15.78 2.12
N VAL A 140 -6.15 -17.11 2.07
CA VAL A 140 -5.19 -17.98 1.38
C VAL A 140 -5.11 -17.64 -0.10
N ALA A 141 -6.25 -17.43 -0.78
CA ALA A 141 -6.28 -17.08 -2.19
C ALA A 141 -5.55 -15.75 -2.45
N LEU A 142 -5.81 -14.72 -1.63
CA LEU A 142 -5.10 -13.43 -1.70
C LEU A 142 -3.59 -13.61 -1.50
N LEU A 143 -3.16 -14.29 -0.44
CA LEU A 143 -1.74 -14.52 -0.15
C LEU A 143 -1.01 -15.34 -1.22
N SER A 144 -1.76 -16.14 -1.99
CA SER A 144 -1.22 -16.99 -3.06
C SER A 144 -1.18 -16.28 -4.42
N ASP A 145 -1.82 -15.12 -4.57
CA ASP A 145 -1.83 -14.36 -5.82
C ASP A 145 -0.87 -13.17 -5.76
N PRO A 146 0.31 -13.25 -6.42
CA PRO A 146 1.28 -12.16 -6.44
C PRO A 146 0.79 -10.91 -7.19
N LYS A 147 -0.32 -11.00 -7.93
CA LYS A 147 -0.98 -9.83 -8.54
C LYS A 147 -1.79 -9.04 -7.51
N GLU A 148 -2.28 -9.69 -6.46
CA GLU A 148 -3.04 -9.06 -5.39
C GLU A 148 -2.11 -8.55 -4.27
N VAL A 149 -1.24 -9.43 -3.75
CA VAL A 149 -0.30 -9.07 -2.69
C VAL A 149 1.06 -9.73 -2.91
N ASN A 150 2.12 -8.95 -2.76
CA ASN A 150 3.48 -9.47 -2.86
C ASN A 150 4.34 -8.89 -1.72
N PHE A 151 4.89 -9.79 -0.91
CA PHE A 151 5.82 -9.48 0.17
C PHE A 151 7.25 -9.54 -0.35
N THR A 152 7.89 -8.40 -0.52
CA THR A 152 9.24 -8.32 -1.09
C THR A 152 10.05 -7.19 -0.47
N GLU A 153 11.35 -7.43 -0.45
CA GLU A 153 12.44 -6.58 -0.04
C GLU A 153 12.86 -5.55 -1.09
N VAL A 154 12.38 -5.71 -2.34
CA VAL A 154 12.70 -4.84 -3.47
C VAL A 154 11.78 -3.61 -3.47
N PRO A 155 12.32 -2.38 -3.34
CA PRO A 155 11.53 -1.16 -3.51
C PRO A 155 10.97 -1.05 -4.94
N LYS A 156 9.66 -0.95 -5.10
CA LYS A 156 9.02 -0.87 -6.42
C LYS A 156 8.33 0.47 -6.64
N HIS A 157 8.70 1.15 -7.73
CA HIS A 157 8.09 2.39 -8.22
C HIS A 157 8.04 3.53 -7.19
N THR A 158 8.96 3.57 -6.23
CA THR A 158 8.99 4.59 -5.19
C THR A 158 9.46 5.95 -5.74
N MET A 159 10.39 5.98 -6.71
CA MET A 159 10.78 7.22 -7.37
C MET A 159 9.64 7.82 -8.20
N LYS A 160 8.66 7.03 -8.66
CA LYS A 160 7.48 7.60 -9.34
C LYS A 160 6.69 8.50 -8.39
N TYR A 161 6.51 8.07 -7.14
CA TYR A 161 5.95 8.92 -6.09
C TYR A 161 6.87 10.09 -5.76
N GLY A 162 8.17 9.83 -5.52
CA GLY A 162 9.12 10.87 -5.18
C GLY A 162 9.20 12.01 -6.22
N ASN A 163 9.25 11.65 -7.51
CA ASN A 163 9.25 12.61 -8.61
C ASN A 163 7.93 13.38 -8.71
N PHE A 164 6.79 12.72 -8.46
CA PHE A 164 5.49 13.38 -8.49
C PHE A 164 5.34 14.38 -7.33
N LEU A 165 5.68 13.96 -6.11
CA LEU A 165 5.64 14.81 -4.92
C LEU A 165 6.58 16.02 -5.08
N ALA A 166 7.76 15.82 -5.65
CA ALA A 166 8.66 16.93 -5.97
C ALA A 166 8.09 17.89 -7.01
N LYS A 167 7.44 17.36 -8.06
CA LYS A 167 6.78 18.17 -9.10
C LYS A 167 5.66 19.05 -8.55
N ILE A 168 4.93 18.61 -7.53
CA ILE A 168 3.86 19.40 -6.89
C ILE A 168 4.36 20.26 -5.72
N GLY A 169 5.66 20.18 -5.38
CA GLY A 169 6.30 21.01 -4.36
C GLY A 169 6.23 20.47 -2.93
N ASP A 170 5.77 19.24 -2.73
CA ASP A 170 5.61 18.64 -1.39
C ASP A 170 6.95 18.21 -0.77
N ILE A 171 7.91 17.81 -1.61
CA ILE A 171 9.26 17.40 -1.19
C ILE A 171 10.33 17.97 -2.14
N PRO A 172 11.61 18.05 -1.73
CA PRO A 172 12.71 18.28 -2.66
C PRO A 172 12.82 17.14 -3.69
N GLN A 173 13.34 17.44 -4.88
CA GLN A 173 13.60 16.44 -5.92
C GLN A 173 14.55 15.34 -5.41
N PRO A 174 14.09 14.08 -5.27
CA PRO A 174 14.99 12.99 -4.91
C PRO A 174 15.90 12.66 -6.09
N LYS A 175 17.17 12.39 -5.79
CA LYS A 175 18.16 11.93 -6.79
C LYS A 175 18.10 10.42 -6.97
N SER A 176 17.74 9.70 -5.91
CA SER A 176 17.70 8.25 -5.89
C SER A 176 16.83 7.76 -4.75
N TRP A 177 16.19 6.59 -4.94
CA TRP A 177 15.44 5.94 -3.86
C TRP A 177 16.34 5.57 -2.67
N LYS A 178 17.65 5.46 -2.91
CA LYS A 178 18.67 5.24 -1.90
C LYS A 178 18.81 6.37 -0.88
N GLU A 179 18.26 7.56 -1.16
CA GLU A 179 18.24 8.70 -0.21
C GLU A 179 17.25 8.50 0.94
N TYR A 180 16.24 7.65 0.77
CA TYR A 180 15.19 7.42 1.78
C TYR A 180 14.98 5.93 2.12
N TYR A 181 15.78 5.04 1.55
CA TYR A 181 15.88 3.64 1.97
C TYR A 181 17.21 3.37 2.68
N MET A 182 17.17 2.50 3.69
CA MET A 182 18.36 2.13 4.46
C MET A 182 19.41 1.40 3.59
N PRO A 183 20.71 1.51 3.93
CA PRO A 183 21.80 0.95 3.11
C PRO A 183 21.67 -0.57 2.82
N ASN A 184 21.10 -1.34 3.74
CA ASN A 184 20.85 -2.77 3.56
C ASN A 184 19.91 -3.10 2.37
N ASN A 185 19.06 -2.16 1.95
CA ASN A 185 18.21 -2.30 0.77
C ASN A 185 18.95 -2.00 -0.53
N HIS A 186 20.09 -1.29 -0.52
CA HIS A 186 20.74 -0.77 -1.73
C HIS A 186 21.31 -1.85 -2.65
N LYS A 187 21.37 -3.10 -2.17
CA LYS A 187 21.74 -4.29 -2.94
C LYS A 187 20.64 -4.80 -3.88
N TYR A 188 19.40 -4.35 -3.69
CA TYR A 188 18.28 -4.74 -4.54
C TYR A 188 18.13 -3.78 -5.72
N ASP A 189 17.60 -4.30 -6.83
CA ASP A 189 17.25 -3.50 -8.00
C ASP A 189 15.93 -2.75 -7.76
N GLY A 190 16.03 -1.71 -6.91
CA GLY A 190 14.93 -0.86 -6.50
C GLY A 190 14.67 0.30 -7.45
N SER A 191 13.51 0.94 -7.28
CA SER A 191 13.01 1.98 -8.17
C SER A 191 12.07 2.97 -7.49
#